data_AF-A0A7X7D8P8-F1
#
_entry.id   AF-A0A7X7D8P8-F1
#
_cell.length_a   1.000
_cell.length_b   1.000
_cell.length_c   1.000
_cell.angle_alpha   90.00
_cell.angle_beta   90.00
_cell.angle_gamma   90.00
#
_symmetry.space_group_name_H-M   'P 1'
#
loop_
_entity.id
_entity.type
_entity.pdbx_description
1 polymer ?
#
loop_
_entity_poly.entity_id
_entity_poly.type
_entity_poly.pdbx_seq_one_letter_code
_entity_poly.pdbx_strand_id
1 'polypeptide(L)'
;MSFSVRLRHRDLRLTDDTHVMLRLGTDADVDQTIKGSLGHYFGYADVLTELGLQGSGALTLSVYLLEAGLSPIEFRAGPFQNSYRTTTVRQANDAGIPIWATDITVEGRPLANSADHFDLVVSTNSDVLPDAYAAAGKSERRRLRDLLRPQFDHALALFGPPQPFD
;
A
#
# COMPACT_ATOMS: atom_id res chain seq x y z
N MET A 1 0.99 2.55 -19.80
CA MET A 1 0.14 1.66 -18.98
C MET A 1 -0.81 2.54 -18.20
N SER A 2 -2.12 2.37 -18.35
CA SER A 2 -3.10 3.08 -17.52
C SER A 2 -3.35 2.30 -16.23
N PHE A 3 -3.37 3.01 -15.11
CA PHE A 3 -3.60 2.48 -13.77
C PHE A 3 -4.56 3.43 -13.06
N SER A 4 -5.64 2.92 -12.47
CA SER A 4 -6.59 3.71 -11.71
C SER A 4 -7.12 2.95 -10.51
N VAL A 5 -7.41 3.68 -9.43
CA VAL A 5 -7.94 3.16 -8.18
C VAL A 5 -9.26 3.86 -7.87
N ARG A 6 -10.21 3.12 -7.31
CA ARG A 6 -11.48 3.65 -6.82
C ARG A 6 -11.78 3.11 -5.43
N LEU A 7 -12.48 3.91 -4.63
CA LEU A 7 -12.99 3.43 -3.35
C LEU A 7 -14.15 2.47 -3.56
N ARG A 8 -14.13 1.38 -2.79
CA ARG A 8 -15.25 0.47 -2.66
C ARG A 8 -16.07 0.94 -1.46
N HIS A 9 -17.12 1.72 -1.71
CA HIS A 9 -17.89 2.40 -0.66
C HIS A 9 -18.57 1.48 0.38
N ARG A 10 -18.67 0.17 0.11
CA ARG A 10 -19.20 -0.81 1.07
C ARG A 10 -18.41 -2.12 0.95
N ASP A 11 -17.65 -2.43 1.98
CA ASP A 11 -17.03 -3.75 2.14
C ASP A 11 -17.36 -4.31 3.53
N LEU A 12 -18.32 -5.23 3.58
CA LEU A 12 -18.77 -5.85 4.84
C LEU A 12 -17.76 -6.85 5.41
N ARG A 13 -16.62 -7.08 4.71
CA ARG A 13 -15.61 -8.06 5.12
C ARG A 13 -14.56 -7.51 6.07
N LEU A 14 -14.40 -6.18 6.18
CA LEU A 14 -13.50 -5.60 7.16
C LEU A 14 -14.20 -5.44 8.50
N THR A 15 -13.82 -6.29 9.44
CA THR A 15 -14.08 -6.12 10.86
C THR A 15 -12.77 -5.86 11.57
N ASP A 16 -12.81 -5.40 12.83
CA ASP A 16 -11.60 -5.18 13.62
C ASP A 16 -10.67 -6.42 13.67
N ASP A 17 -11.25 -7.62 13.71
CA ASP A 17 -10.51 -8.87 13.87
C ASP A 17 -10.02 -9.45 12.53
N THR A 18 -10.35 -8.79 11.42
CA THR A 18 -9.99 -9.23 10.08
C THR A 18 -8.48 -9.14 9.86
N HIS A 19 -7.89 -10.23 9.37
CA HIS A 19 -6.47 -10.30 9.05
C HIS A 19 -6.17 -9.79 7.64
N VAL A 20 -5.19 -8.89 7.57
CA VAL A 20 -4.68 -8.36 6.31
C VAL A 20 -3.20 -8.70 6.13
N MET A 21 -2.80 -8.89 4.88
CA MET A 21 -1.46 -9.28 4.47
C MET A 21 -0.81 -8.16 3.65
N LEU A 22 0.40 -7.79 4.02
CA LEU A 22 1.28 -6.93 3.23
C LEU A 22 2.36 -7.79 2.55
N ARG A 23 2.57 -7.58 1.24
CA ARG A 23 3.59 -8.28 0.44
C ARG A 23 5.01 -7.69 0.62
N LEU A 24 5.27 -7.10 1.78
CA LEU A 24 6.52 -6.47 2.14
C LEU A 24 7.18 -7.27 3.25
N GLY A 25 8.15 -8.09 2.89
CA GLY A 25 8.78 -9.02 3.79
C GLY A 25 9.91 -8.41 4.60
N THR A 26 10.80 -7.64 3.96
CA THR A 26 12.07 -7.22 4.56
C THR A 26 12.32 -5.73 4.46
N ASP A 27 13.19 -5.21 5.33
CA ASP A 27 13.61 -3.80 5.31
C ASP A 27 14.32 -3.42 4.01
N ALA A 28 14.91 -4.41 3.32
CA ALA A 28 15.56 -4.22 2.03
C ALA A 28 14.57 -3.83 0.92
N ASP A 29 13.30 -4.23 1.07
CA ASP A 29 12.25 -3.98 0.10
C ASP A 29 11.58 -2.60 0.27
N VAL A 30 11.87 -1.89 1.38
CA VAL A 30 11.26 -0.60 1.74
C VAL A 30 11.54 0.46 0.67
N ASP A 31 12.78 0.56 0.20
CA ASP A 31 13.17 1.62 -0.76
C ASP A 31 12.47 1.42 -2.11
N GLN A 32 12.33 0.17 -2.55
CA GLN A 32 11.60 -0.20 -3.75
C GLN A 32 10.10 0.06 -3.57
N THR A 33 9.57 -0.21 -2.38
CA THR A 33 8.18 0.03 -2.03
C THR A 33 7.84 1.52 -2.06
N ILE A 34 8.65 2.38 -1.41
CA ILE A 34 8.48 3.84 -1.44
C ILE A 34 8.47 4.33 -2.89
N LYS A 35 9.41 3.84 -3.72
CA LYS A 35 9.46 4.18 -5.14
C LYS A 35 8.19 3.75 -5.89
N GLY A 36 7.65 2.57 -5.58
CA GLY A 36 6.39 2.07 -6.14
C GLY A 36 5.20 2.95 -5.76
N SER A 37 5.04 3.26 -4.47
CA SER A 37 3.97 4.14 -3.98
C SER A 37 4.01 5.52 -4.63
N LEU A 38 5.21 6.13 -4.75
CA LEU A 38 5.39 7.39 -5.48
C LEU A 38 4.99 7.30 -6.95
N GLY A 39 5.29 6.18 -7.60
CA GLY A 39 4.92 5.94 -9.01
C GLY A 39 3.41 5.72 -9.22
N HIS A 40 2.70 5.22 -8.21
CA HIS A 40 1.26 4.93 -8.31
C HIS A 40 0.35 6.09 -7.87
N TYR A 41 0.88 7.10 -7.18
CA TYR A 41 0.11 8.20 -6.58
C TYR A 41 -0.97 8.79 -7.50
N PHE A 42 -0.66 9.07 -8.77
CA PHE A 42 -1.64 9.68 -9.68
C PHE A 42 -2.82 8.75 -10.01
N GLY A 43 -2.65 7.44 -9.87
CA GLY A 43 -3.77 6.49 -9.97
C GLY A 43 -4.78 6.60 -8.82
N TYR A 44 -4.39 7.23 -7.71
CA TYR A 44 -5.24 7.46 -6.54
C TYR A 44 -5.88 8.85 -6.53
N ALA A 45 -5.69 9.69 -7.56
CA ALA A 45 -6.17 11.07 -7.54
C ALA A 45 -7.66 11.20 -7.19
N ASP A 46 -8.52 10.34 -7.76
CA ASP A 46 -9.95 10.32 -7.47
C ASP A 46 -10.23 9.91 -6.02
N VAL A 47 -9.57 8.86 -5.52
CA VAL A 47 -9.67 8.38 -4.14
C VAL A 47 -9.25 9.45 -3.14
N LEU A 48 -8.11 10.10 -3.37
CA LEU A 48 -7.60 11.16 -2.50
C LEU A 48 -8.54 12.36 -2.49
N THR A 49 -9.15 12.68 -3.63
CA THR A 49 -10.14 13.76 -3.73
C THR A 49 -11.40 13.41 -2.93
N GLU A 50 -11.92 12.20 -3.09
CA GLU A 50 -13.12 11.73 -2.37
C GLU A 50 -12.92 11.73 -0.85
N LEU A 51 -11.71 11.39 -0.38
CA LEU A 51 -11.36 11.38 1.04
C LEU A 51 -10.97 12.77 1.59
N GLY A 52 -11.00 13.82 0.78
CA GLY A 52 -10.56 15.17 1.20
C GLY A 52 -9.05 15.27 1.47
N LEU A 53 -8.27 14.31 0.94
CA LEU A 53 -6.81 14.22 1.05
C LEU A 53 -6.10 14.71 -0.22
N GLN A 54 -6.80 15.41 -1.10
CA GLN A 54 -6.20 16.02 -2.29
C GLN A 54 -5.06 16.96 -1.87
N GLY A 55 -3.89 16.80 -2.49
CA GLY A 55 -2.71 17.63 -2.19
C GLY A 55 -1.97 17.24 -0.90
N SER A 56 -2.49 16.30 -0.11
CA SER A 56 -1.78 15.76 1.06
C SER A 56 -0.56 14.93 0.71
N GLY A 57 -0.39 14.55 -0.57
CA GLY A 57 0.69 13.65 -0.96
C GLY A 57 0.57 12.25 -0.34
N ALA A 58 -0.66 11.83 -0.02
CA ALA A 58 -0.91 10.52 0.59
C ALA A 58 -0.31 9.38 -0.26
N LEU A 59 0.64 8.66 0.32
CA LEU A 59 1.24 7.45 -0.22
C LEU A 59 0.58 6.24 0.43
N THR A 60 0.30 5.23 -0.38
CA THR A 60 -0.41 4.03 0.05
C THR A 60 0.41 2.77 -0.16
N LEU A 61 0.09 1.73 0.62
CA LEU A 61 0.54 0.36 0.40
C LEU A 61 -0.65 -0.56 0.23
N SER A 62 -0.53 -1.49 -0.73
CA SER A 62 -1.53 -2.50 -0.96
C SER A 62 -1.44 -3.63 0.05
N VAL A 63 -2.57 -3.94 0.66
CA VAL A 63 -2.79 -5.09 1.56
C VAL A 63 -3.92 -5.97 1.05
N TYR A 64 -3.89 -7.23 1.47
CA TYR A 64 -4.78 -8.26 0.97
C TYR A 64 -5.49 -8.98 2.12
N LEU A 65 -6.78 -9.25 1.96
CA LEU A 65 -7.55 -10.05 2.90
C LEU A 65 -7.09 -11.51 2.86
N LEU A 66 -6.72 -12.08 4.02
CA LEU A 66 -6.30 -13.49 4.10
C LEU A 66 -7.47 -14.47 4.30
N GLU A 67 -8.60 -13.98 4.79
CA GLU A 67 -9.73 -14.82 5.20
C GLU A 67 -10.60 -15.31 4.01
N ALA A 68 -10.21 -15.00 2.77
CA ALA A 68 -10.95 -15.37 1.57
C ALA A 68 -10.80 -16.84 1.13
N GLY A 69 -10.13 -17.68 1.94
CA GLY A 69 -9.84 -19.08 1.58
C GLY A 69 -8.74 -19.25 0.54
N LEU A 70 -8.08 -18.15 0.16
CA LEU A 70 -6.91 -18.14 -0.72
C LEU A 70 -5.64 -18.37 0.09
N SER A 71 -4.71 -19.15 -0.46
CA SER A 71 -3.39 -19.32 0.13
C SER A 71 -2.56 -18.03 -0.07
N PRO A 72 -1.73 -17.62 0.91
CA PRO A 72 -0.86 -16.46 0.76
C PRO A 72 -0.06 -16.44 -0.55
N ILE A 73 0.38 -17.60 -1.03
CA ILE A 73 1.15 -17.76 -2.28
C ILE A 73 0.41 -17.20 -3.50
N GLU A 74 -0.93 -17.19 -3.49
CA GLU A 74 -1.77 -16.71 -4.60
C GLU A 74 -1.72 -15.19 -4.75
N PHE A 75 -1.29 -14.47 -3.70
CA PHE A 75 -1.12 -13.03 -3.71
C PHE A 75 0.29 -12.59 -4.11
N ARG A 76 1.24 -13.53 -4.26
CA ARG A 76 2.64 -13.25 -4.60
C ARG A 76 2.72 -12.57 -5.98
N ALA A 77 3.31 -11.37 -6.04
CA ALA A 77 3.40 -10.60 -7.29
C ALA A 77 4.49 -11.11 -8.24
N GLY A 78 5.47 -11.87 -7.75
CA GLY A 78 6.56 -12.39 -8.56
C GLY A 78 7.51 -13.31 -7.80
N PRO A 79 8.43 -13.97 -8.51
CA PRO A 79 9.30 -15.02 -7.95
C PRO A 79 10.33 -14.51 -6.93
N PHE A 80 10.52 -13.19 -6.83
CA PHE A 80 11.46 -12.57 -5.89
C PHE A 80 10.81 -12.16 -4.56
N GLN A 81 9.47 -12.21 -4.47
CA GLN A 81 8.76 -11.94 -3.22
C GLN A 81 8.66 -13.24 -2.43
N ASN A 82 9.53 -13.38 -1.43
CA ASN A 82 9.67 -14.63 -0.67
C ASN A 82 8.99 -14.60 0.69
N SER A 83 8.54 -13.42 1.15
CA SER A 83 7.84 -13.30 2.42
C SER A 83 6.76 -12.23 2.40
N TYR A 84 5.80 -12.41 3.29
CA TYR A 84 4.74 -11.46 3.59
C TYR A 84 4.70 -11.19 5.10
N ARG A 85 3.91 -10.20 5.49
CA ARG A 85 3.61 -9.94 6.90
C ARG A 85 2.12 -9.75 7.09
N THR A 86 1.65 -9.98 8.31
CA THR A 86 0.22 -9.89 8.63
C THR A 86 -0.01 -9.00 9.84
N THR A 87 -1.18 -8.39 9.88
CA THR A 87 -1.71 -7.65 11.03
C THR A 87 -3.23 -7.74 11.01
N THR A 88 -3.87 -7.19 12.04
CA THR A 88 -5.34 -7.04 12.08
C THR A 88 -5.75 -5.61 11.72
N VAL A 89 -6.98 -5.46 11.21
CA VAL A 89 -7.56 -4.12 10.97
C VAL A 89 -7.57 -3.29 12.24
N ARG A 90 -7.88 -3.88 13.40
CA ARG A 90 -7.81 -3.23 14.72
C ARG A 90 -6.43 -2.61 14.97
N GLN A 91 -5.36 -3.39 14.83
CA GLN A 91 -4.00 -2.92 15.11
C GLN A 91 -3.58 -1.77 14.19
N ALA A 92 -3.95 -1.81 12.91
CA ALA A 92 -3.69 -0.72 11.97
C ALA A 92 -4.47 0.56 12.36
N ASN A 93 -5.77 0.41 12.67
CA ASN A 93 -6.62 1.53 13.07
C ASN A 93 -6.19 2.16 14.40
N ASP A 94 -5.84 1.35 15.41
CA ASP A 94 -5.34 1.81 16.71
C ASP A 94 -4.03 2.60 16.59
N ALA A 95 -3.23 2.30 15.56
CA ALA A 95 -2.02 3.04 15.22
C ALA A 95 -2.27 4.29 14.35
N GLY A 96 -3.54 4.60 14.03
CA GLY A 96 -3.91 5.74 13.18
C GLY A 96 -3.61 5.52 11.69
N ILE A 97 -3.48 4.27 11.25
CA ILE A 97 -3.24 3.89 9.85
C ILE A 97 -4.54 3.31 9.27
N PRO A 98 -5.37 4.13 8.60
CA PRO A 98 -6.63 3.66 8.05
C PRO A 98 -6.39 2.71 6.87
N ILE A 99 -7.24 1.69 6.76
CA ILE A 99 -7.31 0.75 5.64
C ILE A 99 -8.59 1.02 4.85
N TRP A 100 -8.48 1.10 3.53
CA TRP A 100 -9.60 1.34 2.63
C TRP A 100 -9.78 0.21 1.64
N ALA A 101 -11.03 -0.16 1.42
CA ALA A 101 -11.39 -1.07 0.35
C ALA A 101 -11.28 -0.35 -0.99
N THR A 102 -10.51 -0.93 -1.92
CA THR A 102 -10.14 -0.28 -3.17
C THR A 102 -10.27 -1.25 -4.34
N ASP A 103 -10.80 -0.76 -5.46
CA ASP A 103 -10.80 -1.47 -6.73
C ASP A 103 -9.68 -0.94 -7.61
N ILE A 104 -8.78 -1.83 -8.04
CA ILE A 104 -7.68 -1.50 -8.95
C ILE A 104 -8.03 -1.93 -10.36
N THR A 105 -7.82 -1.02 -11.31
CA THR A 105 -7.90 -1.30 -12.74
C THR A 105 -6.56 -1.03 -13.41
N VAL A 106 -6.06 -1.99 -14.18
CA VAL A 106 -4.84 -1.90 -14.99
C VAL A 106 -5.22 -2.11 -16.45
N GLU A 107 -4.89 -1.15 -17.31
CA GLU A 107 -5.21 -1.21 -18.75
C GLU A 107 -6.70 -1.47 -19.04
N GLY A 108 -7.56 -0.87 -18.21
CA GLY A 108 -9.02 -1.02 -18.31
C GLY A 108 -9.57 -2.35 -17.79
N ARG A 109 -8.74 -3.21 -17.20
CA ARG A 109 -9.15 -4.50 -16.62
C ARG A 109 -8.98 -4.51 -15.11
N PRO A 110 -9.93 -5.09 -14.35
CA PRO A 110 -9.76 -5.29 -12.92
C PRO A 110 -8.51 -6.12 -12.63
N LEU A 111 -7.77 -5.75 -11.57
CA LEU A 111 -6.67 -6.57 -11.09
C LEU A 111 -7.20 -7.93 -10.61
N ALA A 112 -6.43 -8.99 -10.82
CA ALA A 112 -6.72 -10.28 -10.20
C ALA A 112 -6.79 -10.12 -8.67
N ASN A 113 -7.76 -10.77 -8.04
CA ASN A 113 -8.03 -10.67 -6.60
C ASN A 113 -8.29 -9.23 -6.12
N SER A 114 -8.75 -8.33 -7.01
CA SER A 114 -9.14 -6.97 -6.61
C SER A 114 -10.18 -6.98 -5.50
N ALA A 115 -11.05 -8.00 -5.46
CA ALA A 115 -12.00 -8.18 -4.37
C ALA A 115 -11.30 -8.28 -3.02
N ASP A 116 -10.13 -8.91 -2.92
CA ASP A 116 -9.41 -9.07 -1.65
C ASP A 116 -8.36 -7.98 -1.44
N HIS A 117 -8.32 -6.98 -2.32
CA HIS A 117 -7.37 -5.87 -2.27
C HIS A 117 -7.94 -4.67 -1.50
N PHE A 118 -7.06 -4.08 -0.72
CA PHE A 118 -7.25 -2.91 0.12
C PHE A 118 -5.97 -2.08 0.10
N ASP A 119 -6.04 -0.81 0.46
CA ASP A 119 -4.86 0.04 0.61
C ASP A 119 -4.83 0.70 1.99
N LEU A 120 -3.62 0.77 2.58
CA LEU A 120 -3.35 1.54 3.79
C LEU A 120 -2.61 2.83 3.45
N VAL A 121 -2.88 3.91 4.19
CA VAL A 121 -2.12 5.16 4.07
C VAL A 121 -0.90 5.11 4.95
N VAL A 122 0.28 5.21 4.36
CA VAL A 122 1.54 5.20 5.12
C VAL A 122 2.09 6.60 5.39
N SER A 123 1.87 7.56 4.50
CA SER A 123 2.46 8.90 4.62
C SER A 123 1.58 9.93 3.94
N THR A 124 1.51 11.14 4.47
CA THR A 124 0.89 12.32 3.84
C THR A 124 1.88 13.49 3.77
N ASN A 125 3.15 13.20 3.50
CA ASN A 125 4.18 14.23 3.48
C ASN A 125 4.19 14.96 2.13
N SER A 126 3.61 16.17 2.08
CA SER A 126 3.47 16.99 0.88
C SER A 126 4.80 17.46 0.27
N ASP A 127 5.89 17.47 1.03
CA ASP A 127 7.20 17.88 0.50
C ASP A 127 7.83 16.82 -0.42
N VAL A 128 7.24 15.62 -0.45
CA VAL A 128 7.71 14.48 -1.26
C VAL A 128 6.73 14.13 -2.38
N LEU A 129 5.93 15.10 -2.83
CA LEU A 129 4.97 14.89 -3.92
C LEU A 129 5.64 14.27 -5.17
N PRO A 130 4.96 13.37 -5.88
CA PRO A 130 5.55 12.64 -7.01
C PRO A 130 6.10 13.52 -8.13
N ASP A 131 5.50 14.68 -8.40
CA ASP A 131 6.02 15.61 -9.41
C ASP A 131 7.40 16.15 -9.01
N ALA A 132 7.57 16.54 -7.74
CA ALA A 132 8.85 16.98 -7.20
C ALA A 132 9.88 15.84 -7.24
N TYR A 133 9.46 14.63 -6.86
CA TYR A 133 10.29 13.43 -6.94
C TYR A 133 10.69 13.09 -8.39
N ALA A 134 9.76 13.19 -9.34
CA ALA A 134 9.99 12.92 -10.76
C ALA A 134 10.90 13.96 -11.41
N ALA A 135 10.82 15.23 -11.00
CA ALA A 135 11.72 16.28 -11.48
C ALA A 135 13.13 16.22 -10.85
N ALA A 136 13.26 15.61 -9.67
CA ALA A 136 14.52 15.55 -8.93
C ALA A 136 15.60 14.67 -9.58
N GLY A 137 16.87 15.05 -9.38
CA GLY A 137 18.04 14.23 -9.74
C GLY A 137 18.24 13.02 -8.82
N LYS A 138 19.14 12.10 -9.17
CA LYS A 138 19.37 10.83 -8.45
C LYS A 138 19.61 11.01 -6.94
N SER A 139 20.51 11.93 -6.56
CA SER A 139 20.85 12.17 -5.15
C SER A 139 19.67 12.76 -4.37
N GLU A 140 18.91 13.66 -5.00
CA GLU A 140 17.76 14.30 -4.38
C GLU A 140 16.59 13.32 -4.22
N ARG A 141 16.32 12.48 -5.23
CA ARG A 141 15.36 11.38 -5.10
C ARG A 141 15.70 10.45 -3.94
N ARG A 142 16.99 10.15 -3.72
CA ARG A 142 17.41 9.35 -2.57
C ARG A 142 17.06 10.05 -1.26
N ARG A 143 17.44 11.33 -1.11
CA ARG A 143 17.12 12.16 0.06
C ARG A 143 15.62 12.18 0.34
N LEU A 144 14.79 12.37 -0.70
CA LEU A 144 13.34 12.38 -0.59
C LEU A 144 12.77 11.04 -0.10
N ARG A 145 13.30 9.89 -0.55
CA ARG A 145 12.90 8.59 0.00
C ARG A 145 13.33 8.40 1.46
N ASP A 146 14.53 8.87 1.81
CA ASP A 146 15.01 8.80 3.19
C ASP A 146 14.09 9.58 4.16
N LEU A 147 13.44 10.67 3.70
CA LEU A 147 12.44 11.40 4.49
C LEU A 147 11.13 10.61 4.71
N LEU A 148 10.74 9.76 3.77
CA LEU A 148 9.53 8.94 3.86
C LEU A 148 9.75 7.65 4.66
N ARG A 149 10.98 7.15 4.69
CA ARG A 149 11.34 5.86 5.29
C ARG A 149 10.79 5.64 6.71
N PRO A 150 10.87 6.59 7.66
CA PRO A 150 10.35 6.38 9.02
C PRO A 150 8.87 6.00 9.07
N GLN A 151 8.05 6.53 8.15
CA GLN A 151 6.62 6.27 8.11
C GLN A 151 6.31 4.87 7.55
N PHE A 152 7.09 4.42 6.55
CA PHE A 152 6.99 3.07 6.01
C PHE A 152 7.52 2.04 7.00
N ASP A 153 8.61 2.34 7.70
CA ASP A 153 9.17 1.49 8.76
C ASP A 153 8.19 1.38 9.94
N HIS A 154 7.52 2.48 10.33
CA HIS A 154 6.47 2.45 11.33
C HIS A 154 5.28 1.57 10.91
N ALA A 155 4.78 1.75 9.68
CA ALA A 155 3.71 0.92 9.14
C ALA A 155 4.12 -0.56 9.14
N LEU A 156 5.34 -0.88 8.69
CA LEU A 156 5.89 -2.23 8.71
C LEU A 156 5.96 -2.86 10.09
N ALA A 157 6.33 -2.09 11.12
CA ALA A 157 6.45 -2.56 12.49
C ALA A 157 5.10 -2.98 13.11
N LEU A 158 3.97 -2.49 12.57
CA LEU A 158 2.63 -2.96 12.96
C LEU A 158 2.31 -4.34 12.41
N PHE A 159 2.97 -4.74 11.33
CA PHE A 159 2.86 -6.09 10.82
C PHE A 159 3.87 -6.97 11.54
N GLY A 160 3.44 -8.19 11.84
CA GLY A 160 4.26 -9.18 12.52
C GLY A 160 5.57 -9.49 11.78
N PRO A 161 6.40 -10.38 12.36
CA PRO A 161 7.60 -10.84 11.69
C PRO A 161 7.27 -11.45 10.31
N PRO A 162 8.22 -11.39 9.35
CA PRO A 162 7.99 -11.92 8.01
C PRO A 162 7.77 -13.42 8.05
N GLN A 163 6.80 -13.87 7.26
CA GLN A 163 6.43 -15.26 7.06
C GLN A 163 6.72 -15.65 5.61
N PRO A 164 7.22 -16.87 5.34
CA PRO A 164 7.41 -17.34 3.99
C PRO A 164 6.07 -17.52 3.29
N PHE A 165 6.02 -17.36 1.97
CA PHE A 165 4.82 -17.67 1.17
C PHE A 165 4.57 -19.18 1.02
N ASP A 166 5.49 -20.01 1.52
CA ASP A 166 5.64 -21.44 1.27
C ASP A 166 4.84 -22.32 2.26
#